data_AF-A0A0W8FL43-F1
#
_entry.id   AF-A0A0W8FL43-F1
#
_cell.length_a   1.000
_cell.length_b   1.000
_cell.length_c   1.000
_cell.angle_alpha   90.00
_cell.angle_beta   90.00
_cell.angle_gamma   90.00
#
_symmetry.space_group_name_H-M   'P 1'
#
loop_
_entity.id
_entity.type
_entity.pdbx_description
1 polymer ?
#
loop_
_entity_poly.entity_id
_entity_poly.type
_entity_poly.pdbx_seq_one_letter_code
_entity_poly.pdbx_strand_id
1 'polypeptide(L)' 'MWVIVKRPDGKVEEREYLADQEFQIGDVLEDGSIVFDVPYPEDTDDDMVEPDMFDDD' A
#
# COMPACT_ATOMS: atom_id res chain seq x y z
N MET A 1 2.42 -9.50 -1.79
CA MET A 1 2.04 -8.08 -1.61
C MET A 1 1.32 -7.67 -2.88
N TRP A 2 0.22 -6.92 -2.81
CA TRP A 2 -0.42 -6.37 -4.00
C TRP A 2 -0.25 -4.86 -3.98
N VAL A 3 -0.17 -4.21 -5.13
CA VAL A 3 -0.08 -2.75 -5.25
C VAL A 3 -0.97 -2.29 -6.40
N ILE A 4 -1.51 -1.09 -6.29
CA ILE A 4 -2.29 -0.47 -7.36
C ILE A 4 -1.35 0.38 -8.21
N VAL A 5 -1.33 0.12 -9.51
CA VAL A 5 -0.47 0.84 -10.45
C VAL A 5 -1.33 1.57 -11.47
N LYS A 6 -0.87 2.76 -11.86
CA LYS A 6 -1.42 3.52 -12.98
C LYS A 6 -0.50 3.36 -14.18
N ARG A 7 -1.04 2.77 -15.24
CA ARG A 7 -0.35 2.56 -16.51
C ARG A 7 -0.15 3.87 -17.27
N PRO A 8 0.83 3.92 -18.20
CA PRO A 8 1.01 5.08 -19.08
C PRO A 8 -0.20 5.38 -19.96
N ASP A 9 -1.03 4.36 -20.26
CA ASP A 9 -2.33 4.51 -20.94
C ASP A 9 -3.41 5.18 -20.05
N GLY A 10 -3.09 5.47 -18.78
CA GLY A 10 -3.99 6.10 -17.82
C GLY A 10 -4.88 5.13 -17.05
N LYS A 11 -4.90 3.84 -17.41
CA LYS A 11 -5.64 2.79 -16.71
C LYS A 11 -5.01 2.44 -15.37
N VAL A 12 -5.86 2.09 -14.41
CA VAL A 12 -5.47 1.64 -13.08
C VAL A 12 -5.72 0.14 -12.98
N GLU A 13 -4.76 -0.61 -12.46
CA GLU A 13 -4.86 -2.05 -12.24
C GLU A 13 -4.15 -2.47 -10.95
N GLU A 14 -4.66 -3.53 -10.32
CA GLU A 14 -4.02 -4.18 -9.18
C GLU A 14 -2.98 -5.18 -9.69
N ARG A 15 -1.80 -5.18 -9.08
CA ARG A 15 -0.71 -6.05 -9.46
C ARG A 15 -0.07 -6.70 -8.23
N GLU A 16 0.07 -8.02 -8.29
CA GLU A 16 0.72 -8.78 -7.24
C GLU A 16 2.23 -8.83 -7.46
N TYR A 17 2.98 -8.62 -6.38
CA TYR A 17 4.43 -8.66 -6.32
C TYR A 17 4.90 -9.53 -5.14
N LEU A 18 6.15 -9.98 -5.25
CA LEU A 18 6.83 -10.70 -4.19
C LEU A 18 6.98 -9.80 -2.95
N ALA A 19 6.86 -10.38 -1.76
CA ALA A 19 6.92 -9.64 -0.50
C ALA A 19 8.32 -9.07 -0.16
N ASP A 20 9.35 -9.43 -0.95
CA ASP A 20 10.73 -8.94 -0.81
C ASP A 20 10.95 -7.59 -1.54
N GLN A 21 9.96 -7.13 -2.32
CA GLN A 21 10.02 -5.83 -2.99
C GLN A 21 9.28 -4.76 -2.18
N GLU A 22 9.99 -3.66 -1.89
CA GLU A 22 9.44 -2.46 -1.29
C GLU A 22 8.97 -1.50 -2.39
N PHE A 23 7.72 -1.05 -2.31
CA PHE A 23 7.14 -0.05 -3.22
C PHE A 23 6.69 1.18 -2.46
N GLN A 24 6.83 2.35 -3.07
CA GLN A 24 6.32 3.61 -2.53
C GLN A 24 5.39 4.27 -3.55
N ILE A 25 4.38 5.00 -3.05
CA ILE A 25 3.48 5.76 -3.91
C ILE A 25 4.30 6.79 -4.70
N GLY A 26 4.14 6.80 -6.02
CA GLY A 26 4.89 7.65 -6.95
C GLY A 26 6.08 6.95 -7.61
N ASP A 27 6.44 5.74 -7.19
CA ASP A 27 7.53 4.98 -7.80
C ASP A 27 7.18 4.55 -9.24
N VAL A 28 8.18 4.55 -10.12
CA VAL A 28 8.00 4.23 -11.55
C VAL A 28 8.57 2.84 -11.83
N LEU A 29 7.68 1.93 -12.21
CA LEU A 29 7.98 0.54 -12.54
C LEU A 29 8.67 0.41 -13.91
N GLU A 30 9.29 -0.74 -14.17
CA GLU A 30 10.01 -1.00 -15.42
C GLU A 30 9.17 -0.83 -16.70
N ASP A 31 7.86 -1.09 -16.63
CA ASP A 31 6.91 -0.91 -17.73
C ASP A 31 6.45 0.56 -17.90
N GLY A 32 6.98 1.49 -17.10
CA GLY A 32 6.57 2.90 -17.06
C GLY A 32 5.24 3.15 -16.35
N SER A 33 4.73 2.14 -15.63
CA SER A 33 3.57 2.28 -14.74
C SER A 33 3.99 2.94 -13.43
N ILE A 34 3.11 3.72 -12.81
CA ILE A 34 3.38 4.45 -11.57
C ILE A 34 2.63 3.79 -10.43
N VAL A 35 3.29 3.51 -9.32
CA VAL A 35 2.64 3.03 -8.10
C VAL A 35 1.71 4.13 -7.60
N PHE A 36 0.42 3.86 -7.64
CA PHE A 36 -0.63 4.83 -7.29
C PHE A 36 -1.10 4.64 -5.85
N ASP A 37 -1.17 3.38 -5.41
CA ASP A 37 -1.53 3.02 -4.04
C ASP A 37 -0.78 1.74 -3.67
N VAL A 38 -0.28 1.69 -2.43
CA VAL A 38 0.28 0.48 -1.85
C VAL A 38 -0.61 0.21 -0.64
N PRO A 39 -1.32 -0.92 -0.57
CA PRO A 39 -1.91 -1.34 0.68
C PRO A 39 -0.75 -1.42 1.66
N TYR A 40 -0.79 -0.61 2.72
CA TYR A 40 0.04 -0.90 3.86
C TYR A 40 -0.24 -2.37 4.22
N PRO A 41 0.79 -3.20 4.42
CA PRO A 41 0.54 -4.47 5.08
C PRO A 41 -0.19 -4.08 6.36
N GLU A 42 -1.46 -4.44 6.48
CA GLU A 42 -2.14 -4.32 7.76
C GLU A 42 -1.19 -4.97 8.75
N ASP A 43 -0.74 -4.16 9.71
CA ASP A 43 0.02 -4.55 10.89
C ASP A 43 -0.30 -6.00 11.25
N THR A 44 0.53 -6.91 10.76
CA THR A 44 0.57 -8.24 11.32
C THR A 44 1.49 -8.08 12.52
N ASP A 45 0.88 -7.57 13.59
CA ASP A 45 1.37 -7.46 14.97
C ASP A 45 2.52 -6.47 15.24
N ASP A 46 2.20 -5.22 15.58
CA ASP A 46 2.82 -4.54 16.73
C ASP A 46 1.85 -3.47 17.29
N ASP A 47 1.29 -3.70 18.48
CA ASP A 47 0.52 -2.73 19.27
C ASP A 47 -0.87 -2.32 18.71
N MET A 48 -1.84 -3.24 18.90
CA MET A 48 -3.26 -2.88 19.00
C MET A 48 -3.49 -2.04 20.27
N VAL A 49 -3.04 -0.79 20.25
CA VAL A 49 -3.55 0.24 21.16
C VAL A 49 -4.65 0.95 20.39
N GLU A 50 -5.85 0.38 20.45
CA GLU A 50 -7.04 1.21 20.43
C GLU A 50 -6.77 2.36 21.41
N PRO A 51 -6.82 3.64 21.01
CA PRO A 51 -6.94 4.70 21.99
C PRO A 51 -8.31 4.46 22.62
N ASP A 52 -8.30 3.71 23.73
CA ASP A 52 -9.35 3.62 24.73
C ASP A 52 -9.94 5.02 24.82
N MET A 53 -11.16 5.16 24.29
CA MET A 53 -11.91 6.39 24.37
C MET A 53 -12.04 6.64 25.86
N PHE A 54 -11.23 7.57 26.36
CA PHE A 54 -11.26 8.06 27.73
C PHE A 54 -12.72 8.20 28.19
N ASP A 55 -13.14 7.27 29.04
CA ASP A 55 -14.24 7.46 29.96
C ASP A 55 -13.70 8.37 31.06
N ASP A 56 -14.09 9.64 31.04
CA ASP A 56 -13.89 10.56 32.17
C ASP A 56 -15.19 11.35 32.36
N ASP A 57 -16.00 10.79 33.29
CA ASP A 57 -17.03 11.35 34.18
C ASP A 57 -17.63 12.75 33.88
#